data_AF-A0A150GZA5-F1
#
_entry.id   AF-A0A150GZA5-F1
#
_cell.length_a   1.000
_cell.length_b   1.000
_cell.length_c   1.000
_cell.angle_alpha   90.00
_cell.angle_beta   90.00
_cell.angle_gamma   90.00
#
_symmetry.space_group_name_H-M   'P 1'
#
loop_
_entity.id
_entity.type
_entity.pdbx_description
1 polymer ?
#
loop_
_entity_poly.entity_id
_entity_poly.type
_entity_poly.pdbx_seq_one_letter_code
_entity_poly.pdbx_strand_id
1 'polypeptide(L)'
;MGESGSGDDSDGEDAPRQEPDPLYDETADDKDAAWVERQRQGRISDAVLSCPGCFTTLSIDCQRHEKYHNQFRAMFVMNCKVEEDGGEGGAGGAEFDPSGGSSGPAGGAHGGRRPKRAKPSAKYRRVLCGVCDTEVGAYEVDEELYHFYHVFPSNA
;
A
#
# COMPACT_ATOMS: atom_id res chain seq x y z
N MET A 1 67.93 24.26 5.38
CA MET A 1 67.29 23.16 6.12
C MET A 1 66.30 22.53 5.16
N GLY A 2 66.76 21.60 4.33
CA GLY A 2 65.91 20.84 3.42
C GLY A 2 66.08 19.39 3.82
N GLU A 3 65.09 18.83 4.50
CA GLU A 3 65.12 17.44 4.92
C GLU A 3 64.63 16.58 3.76
N SER A 4 65.56 15.78 3.26
CA SER A 4 65.35 14.64 2.39
C SER A 4 64.48 13.61 3.10
N GLY A 5 63.26 13.40 2.59
CA GLY A 5 62.42 12.25 2.92
C GLY A 5 62.53 11.20 1.83
N SER A 6 63.26 10.13 2.14
CA SER A 6 63.44 8.91 1.35
C SER A 6 62.10 8.27 0.97
N GLY A 7 61.89 8.04 -0.33
CA GLY A 7 60.89 7.09 -0.80
C GLY A 7 61.39 5.69 -0.50
N ASP A 8 60.62 4.94 0.28
CA ASP A 8 60.81 3.51 0.51
C ASP A 8 59.65 2.79 -0.20
N ASP A 9 60.02 2.03 -1.23
CA ASP A 9 59.19 1.14 -2.04
C ASP A 9 58.82 -0.15 -1.27
N SER A 10 57.67 -0.75 -1.63
CA SER A 10 57.24 -2.15 -1.36
C SER A 10 56.53 -2.36 0.00
N ASP A 11 55.35 -2.97 0.12
CA ASP A 11 54.79 -4.12 -0.60
C ASP A 11 53.36 -3.83 -1.08
N GLY A 12 53.18 -3.81 -2.40
CA GLY A 12 51.87 -4.02 -3.00
C GLY A 12 51.55 -5.50 -2.96
N GLU A 13 50.89 -5.95 -1.90
CA GLU A 13 50.23 -7.25 -1.90
C GLU A 13 49.13 -7.20 -2.96
N ASP A 14 49.40 -7.86 -4.08
CA ASP A 14 48.47 -8.22 -5.15
C ASP A 14 47.34 -9.05 -4.52
N ALA A 15 46.35 -8.36 -3.94
CA ALA A 15 45.09 -9.00 -3.60
C ALA A 15 44.52 -9.50 -4.94
N PRO A 16 44.23 -10.82 -5.07
CA PRO A 16 43.65 -11.32 -6.30
C PRO A 16 42.42 -10.47 -6.60
N ARG A 17 42.35 -9.89 -7.82
CA ARG A 17 41.13 -9.23 -8.29
C ARG A 17 40.01 -10.21 -8.06
N GLN A 18 39.18 -9.95 -7.05
CA GLN A 18 38.04 -10.80 -6.75
C GLN A 18 37.18 -10.73 -8.01
N GLU A 19 37.10 -11.84 -8.74
CA GLU A 19 36.14 -11.92 -9.82
C GLU A 19 34.78 -11.61 -9.20
N PRO A 20 34.00 -10.67 -9.79
CA PRO A 20 32.71 -10.31 -9.23
C PRO A 20 31.91 -11.59 -9.08
N ASP A 21 31.42 -11.85 -7.86
CA ASP A 21 30.65 -13.05 -7.58
C ASP A 21 29.49 -13.10 -8.59
N PRO A 22 29.43 -14.10 -9.48
CA PRO A 22 28.38 -14.18 -10.49
C PRO A 22 26.97 -14.27 -9.88
N LEU A 23 26.86 -14.47 -8.56
CA LEU A 23 25.62 -14.47 -7.81
C LEU A 23 25.27 -13.10 -7.19
N TYR A 24 26.21 -12.16 -7.04
CA TYR A 24 25.98 -10.86 -6.39
C TYR A 24 26.22 -9.69 -7.34
N ASP A 25 25.14 -8.99 -7.70
CA ASP A 25 25.20 -7.73 -8.45
C ASP A 25 25.12 -6.56 -7.48
N GLU A 26 26.23 -5.85 -7.27
CA GLU A 26 26.32 -4.67 -6.39
C GLU A 26 25.35 -3.54 -6.78
N THR A 27 24.87 -3.53 -8.03
CA THR A 27 23.96 -2.51 -8.57
C THR A 27 22.50 -2.95 -8.59
N ALA A 28 22.18 -4.15 -8.13
CA ALA A 28 20.80 -4.66 -8.13
C ALA A 28 19.86 -3.74 -7.34
N ASP A 29 20.28 -3.33 -6.14
CA ASP A 29 19.50 -2.43 -5.28
C ASP A 29 19.25 -1.07 -5.95
N ASP A 30 20.26 -0.50 -6.62
CA ASP A 30 20.13 0.78 -7.34
C ASP A 30 19.16 0.67 -8.52
N LYS A 31 19.20 -0.44 -9.25
CA LYS A 31 18.28 -0.71 -10.37
C LYS A 31 16.84 -0.83 -9.88
N ASP A 32 16.64 -1.53 -8.76
CA ASP A 32 15.33 -1.72 -8.15
C ASP A 32 14.77 -0.41 -7.61
N ALA A 33 15.60 0.39 -6.91
CA ALA A 33 15.24 1.72 -6.46
C ALA A 33 14.83 2.64 -7.62
N ALA A 34 15.59 2.64 -8.72
CA ALA A 34 15.27 3.41 -9.92
C ALA A 34 13.98 2.94 -10.61
N TRP A 35 13.68 1.63 -10.55
CA TRP A 35 12.41 1.10 -11.07
C TRP A 35 11.22 1.60 -10.25
N VAL A 36 11.33 1.56 -8.91
CA VAL A 36 10.28 2.05 -8.00
C VAL A 36 10.05 3.55 -8.21
N GLU A 37 11.11 4.35 -8.28
CA GLU A 37 11.00 5.79 -8.50
C GLU A 37 10.31 6.11 -9.83
N ARG A 38 10.64 5.34 -10.88
CA ARG A 38 9.97 5.47 -12.19
C ARG A 38 8.48 5.14 -12.11
N GLN A 39 8.08 4.14 -11.32
CA GLN A 39 6.66 3.83 -11.11
C GLN A 39 5.94 4.92 -10.31
N ARG A 40 6.61 5.51 -9.30
CA ARG A 40 6.06 6.60 -8.48
C ARG A 40 5.88 7.89 -9.28
N GLN A 41 6.72 8.16 -10.28
CA GLN A 41 6.72 9.42 -11.04
C GLN A 41 6.90 10.65 -10.12
N GLY A 42 7.75 10.54 -9.09
CA GLY A 42 8.01 11.60 -8.11
C GLY A 42 6.90 11.81 -7.07
N ARG A 43 5.91 10.91 -6.98
CA ARG A 43 4.84 10.98 -5.97
C ARG A 43 5.28 10.35 -4.65
N ILE A 44 5.06 11.10 -3.57
CA ILE A 44 5.33 10.64 -2.20
C ILE A 44 4.11 9.82 -1.75
N SER A 45 4.34 8.56 -1.41
CA SER A 45 3.33 7.66 -0.84
C SER A 45 3.55 7.51 0.66
N ASP A 46 2.49 7.25 1.41
CA ASP A 46 2.58 6.94 2.83
C ASP A 46 3.05 5.50 3.09
N ALA A 47 2.77 4.57 2.18
CA ALA A 47 3.10 3.16 2.32
C ALA A 47 3.12 2.40 0.98
N VAL A 48 3.71 1.20 1.00
CA VAL A 48 3.46 0.16 -0.02
C VAL A 48 2.51 -0.88 0.59
N LEU A 49 1.43 -1.20 -0.11
CA LEU A 49 0.38 -2.10 0.38
C LEU A 49 0.56 -3.50 -0.20
N SER A 50 0.53 -4.52 0.65
CA SER A 50 0.64 -5.92 0.25
C SER A 50 -0.56 -6.75 0.70
N CYS A 51 -0.93 -7.75 -0.10
CA CYS A 51 -2.01 -8.68 0.22
C CYS A 51 -1.66 -9.54 1.45
N PRO A 52 -2.57 -9.73 2.42
CA PRO A 52 -2.28 -10.56 3.58
C PRO A 52 -2.25 -12.07 3.29
N GLY A 53 -2.87 -12.52 2.21
CA GLY A 53 -2.92 -13.95 1.85
C GLY A 53 -1.67 -14.43 1.09
N CYS A 54 -1.14 -13.60 0.19
CA CYS A 54 -0.06 -14.00 -0.71
C CYS A 54 1.11 -12.99 -0.79
N PHE A 55 1.09 -11.92 0.00
CA PHE A 55 2.10 -10.84 0.00
C PHE A 55 2.34 -10.15 -1.34
N THR A 56 1.48 -10.36 -2.33
CA THR A 56 1.55 -9.63 -3.60
C THR A 56 1.29 -8.16 -3.36
N THR A 57 2.11 -7.29 -3.95
CA THR A 57 1.93 -5.84 -3.91
C THR A 57 0.62 -5.43 -4.58
N LEU A 58 -0.19 -4.64 -3.87
CA LEU A 58 -1.50 -4.17 -4.32
C LEU A 58 -1.48 -2.69 -4.72
N SER A 59 -0.64 -1.89 -4.07
CA SER A 59 -0.44 -0.48 -4.44
C SER A 59 0.91 0.02 -3.92
N ILE A 60 1.56 0.86 -4.72
CA ILE A 60 2.81 1.53 -4.37
C ILE A 60 2.54 3.00 -3.99
N ASP A 61 1.40 3.57 -4.43
CA ASP A 61 1.02 4.96 -4.23
C ASP A 61 -0.32 5.05 -3.50
N CYS A 62 -0.26 5.33 -2.21
CA CYS A 62 -1.42 5.40 -1.35
C CYS A 62 -1.25 6.49 -0.28
N GLN A 63 -2.40 7.01 0.16
CA GLN A 63 -2.50 8.00 1.22
C GLN A 63 -3.15 7.35 2.44
N ARG A 64 -2.55 7.51 3.61
CA ARG A 64 -3.10 7.01 4.86
C ARG A 64 -4.32 7.84 5.25
N HIS A 65 -5.40 7.16 5.65
CA HIS A 65 -6.63 7.84 6.06
C HIS A 65 -6.40 8.65 7.35
N GLU A 66 -6.89 9.90 7.39
CA GLU A 66 -6.68 10.81 8.54
C GLU A 66 -7.28 10.26 9.84
N LYS A 67 -8.50 9.70 9.77
CA LYS A 67 -9.23 9.15 10.92
C LYS A 67 -8.78 7.74 11.35
N TYR A 68 -8.32 6.92 10.41
CA TYR A 68 -8.05 5.49 10.64
C TYR A 68 -6.68 5.14 10.08
N HIS A 69 -5.67 5.07 10.96
CA HIS A 69 -4.28 4.87 10.55
C HIS A 69 -3.99 3.54 9.86
N ASN A 70 -4.88 2.55 10.02
CA ASN A 70 -4.81 1.24 9.37
C ASN A 70 -5.58 1.18 8.03
N GLN A 71 -6.13 2.31 7.57
CA GLN A 71 -6.83 2.40 6.29
C GLN A 71 -6.06 3.28 5.32
N PHE A 72 -6.08 2.89 4.04
CA PHE A 72 -5.33 3.57 2.99
C PHE A 72 -6.23 3.82 1.79
N ARG A 73 -6.06 4.99 1.18
CA ARG A 73 -6.76 5.42 -0.03
C ARG A 73 -5.79 5.39 -1.20
N ALA A 74 -6.18 4.81 -2.32
CA ALA A 74 -5.35 4.77 -3.52
C ALA A 74 -6.19 5.00 -4.77
N MET A 75 -5.62 5.72 -5.74
CA MET A 75 -6.19 5.84 -7.09
C MET A 75 -5.67 4.75 -8.03
N PHE A 76 -4.41 4.35 -7.85
CA PHE A 76 -3.76 3.36 -8.70
C PHE A 76 -3.45 2.09 -7.92
N VAL A 77 -3.97 0.97 -8.42
CA VAL A 77 -3.80 -0.36 -7.84
C VAL A 77 -3.27 -1.31 -8.89
N MET A 78 -2.57 -2.33 -8.43
CA MET A 78 -2.08 -3.45 -9.22
C MET A 78 -2.54 -4.75 -8.54
N ASN A 79 -2.69 -5.81 -9.32
CA ASN A 79 -3.02 -7.14 -8.76
C ASN A 79 -4.33 -7.13 -7.93
N CYS A 80 -5.32 -6.32 -8.29
CA CYS A 80 -6.64 -6.24 -7.66
C CYS A 80 -7.76 -6.58 -8.66
N LYS A 81 -8.84 -7.20 -8.18
CA LYS A 81 -10.09 -7.46 -8.90
C LYS A 81 -11.23 -6.77 -8.15
N VAL A 82 -12.08 -6.01 -8.86
CA VAL A 82 -13.30 -5.42 -8.27
C VAL A 82 -14.46 -6.33 -8.61
N GLU A 83 -15.20 -6.78 -7.60
CA GLU A 83 -16.41 -7.57 -7.80
C GLU A 83 -17.46 -6.65 -8.45
N GLU A 84 -17.87 -6.98 -9.67
CA GLU A 84 -18.94 -6.28 -10.36
C GLU A 84 -20.28 -6.74 -9.79
N ASP A 85 -21.21 -5.80 -9.54
CA ASP A 85 -22.57 -6.12 -9.12
C ASP A 85 -23.33 -6.83 -10.25
N GLY A 86 -23.13 -8.14 -10.36
CA GLY A 86 -23.73 -9.02 -11.35
C GLY A 86 -24.81 -9.92 -10.74
N GLY A 87 -26.03 -9.38 -10.63
CA GLY A 87 -27.31 -10.09 -10.87
C GLY A 87 -27.70 -11.31 -10.00
N GLU A 88 -28.81 -11.16 -9.27
CA GLU A 88 -29.71 -12.23 -8.81
C GLU A 88 -29.07 -13.48 -8.17
N GLY A 89 -28.90 -13.44 -6.85
CA GLY A 89 -28.94 -14.64 -6.01
C GLY A 89 -27.76 -14.78 -5.06
N GLY A 90 -27.91 -14.30 -3.84
CA GLY A 90 -27.00 -14.66 -2.75
C GLY A 90 -26.98 -13.65 -1.63
N ALA A 91 -27.69 -13.98 -0.55
CA ALA A 91 -27.74 -13.23 0.69
C ALA A 91 -26.35 -12.79 1.20
N GLY A 92 -26.20 -11.50 1.52
CA GLY A 92 -25.00 -11.03 2.22
C GLY A 92 -24.62 -9.56 2.04
N GLY A 93 -25.56 -8.66 1.77
CA GLY A 93 -25.31 -7.23 1.87
C GLY A 93 -25.13 -6.83 3.34
N ALA A 94 -23.97 -7.11 3.92
CA ALA A 94 -23.53 -6.42 5.12
C ALA A 94 -23.12 -5.02 4.65
N GLU A 95 -23.97 -4.03 4.92
CA GLU A 95 -23.57 -2.62 4.89
C GLU A 95 -22.30 -2.48 5.76
N PHE A 96 -21.14 -2.37 5.13
CA PHE A 96 -19.89 -2.04 5.80
C PHE A 96 -20.00 -0.58 6.20
N ASP A 97 -20.43 -0.33 7.43
CA ASP A 97 -20.39 0.98 8.05
C ASP A 97 -18.92 1.27 8.46
N PRO A 98 -18.22 2.21 7.80
CA PRO A 98 -16.83 2.52 8.12
C PRO A 98 -16.67 3.21 9.50
N SER A 99 -17.74 3.32 10.29
CA SER A 99 -17.78 3.90 11.64
C SER A 99 -18.20 2.94 12.77
N GLY A 100 -18.45 1.66 12.51
CA GLY A 100 -19.05 0.72 13.47
C GLY A 100 -18.11 0.10 14.51
N GLY A 101 -17.78 0.85 15.57
CA GLY A 101 -17.39 0.28 16.86
C GLY A 101 -18.60 -0.34 17.58
N SER A 102 -18.37 -1.42 18.34
CA SER A 102 -19.35 -2.30 18.96
C SER A 102 -20.51 -1.63 19.72
N SER A 103 -21.72 -2.15 19.51
CA SER A 103 -22.96 -1.78 20.20
C SER A 103 -22.98 -2.23 21.66
N GLY A 104 -23.14 -1.29 22.58
CA GLY A 104 -23.73 -1.51 23.90
C GLY A 104 -25.11 -0.83 23.99
N PRO A 105 -26.10 -1.37 24.72
CA PRO A 105 -27.43 -0.77 24.79
C PRO A 105 -27.55 0.16 26.01
N ALA A 106 -28.06 1.39 25.82
CA ALA A 106 -28.95 2.08 26.77
C ALA A 106 -29.35 3.48 26.28
N GLY A 107 -30.65 3.64 26.03
CA GLY A 107 -31.50 4.70 26.60
C GLY A 107 -31.24 6.18 26.29
N GLY A 108 -32.31 6.89 25.89
CA GLY A 108 -32.47 8.31 26.20
C GLY A 108 -33.02 9.17 25.05
N ALA A 109 -34.21 9.73 25.26
CA ALA A 109 -34.97 10.52 24.31
C ALA A 109 -34.51 11.99 24.18
N HIS A 110 -35.13 12.67 23.20
CA HIS A 110 -35.32 14.12 23.02
C HIS A 110 -34.40 14.87 22.03
N GLY A 111 -35.03 15.47 21.01
CA GLY A 111 -34.44 16.53 20.18
C GLY A 111 -34.59 16.30 18.67
N GLY A 112 -35.81 16.44 18.14
CA GLY A 112 -36.08 16.35 16.70
C GLY A 112 -35.44 17.48 15.90
N ARG A 113 -34.14 17.37 15.61
CA ARG A 113 -33.50 18.06 14.49
C ARG A 113 -33.92 17.33 13.21
N ARG A 114 -34.48 18.06 12.25
CA ARG A 114 -34.65 17.60 10.87
C ARG A 114 -33.36 16.87 10.45
N PRO A 115 -33.40 15.59 10.02
CA PRO A 115 -32.22 14.94 9.50
C PRO A 115 -31.75 15.74 8.29
N LYS A 116 -30.50 16.22 8.33
CA LYS A 116 -29.86 16.73 7.12
C LYS A 116 -29.91 15.59 6.11
N ARG A 117 -30.48 15.89 4.93
CA ARG A 117 -30.58 14.98 3.78
C ARG A 117 -29.29 14.17 3.70
N ALA A 118 -29.37 12.86 3.99
CA ALA A 118 -28.23 11.98 3.86
C ALA A 118 -27.68 12.14 2.45
N LYS A 119 -26.36 12.26 2.32
CA LYS A 119 -25.72 12.14 1.01
C LYS A 119 -26.19 10.80 0.42
N PRO A 120 -26.46 10.72 -0.90
CA PRO A 120 -26.69 9.42 -1.52
C PRO A 120 -25.56 8.49 -1.07
N SER A 121 -25.93 7.32 -0.55
CA SER A 121 -24.97 6.32 -0.09
C SER A 121 -24.02 6.02 -1.23
N ALA A 122 -22.73 6.35 -1.06
CA ALA A 122 -21.72 6.01 -2.05
C ALA A 122 -21.77 4.51 -2.31
N LYS A 123 -21.74 4.13 -3.59
CA LYS A 123 -21.73 2.71 -3.96
C LYS A 123 -20.32 2.18 -3.77
N TYR A 124 -20.19 1.20 -2.87
CA TYR A 124 -18.94 0.51 -2.62
C TYR A 124 -19.00 -0.91 -3.20
N ARG A 125 -17.98 -1.27 -3.98
CA ARG A 125 -17.78 -2.62 -4.51
C ARG A 125 -16.63 -3.30 -3.80
N ARG A 126 -16.70 -4.62 -3.58
CA ARG A 126 -15.63 -5.35 -2.91
C ARG A 126 -14.39 -5.44 -3.79
N VAL A 127 -13.22 -5.32 -3.17
CA VAL A 127 -11.92 -5.43 -3.83
C VAL A 127 -11.22 -6.67 -3.31
N LEU A 128 -10.91 -7.57 -4.22
CA LEU A 128 -10.22 -8.82 -3.97
C LEU A 128 -8.80 -8.76 -4.55
N CYS A 129 -7.87 -9.50 -3.94
CA CYS A 129 -6.57 -9.73 -4.52
C CYS A 129 -6.71 -10.54 -5.81
N GLY A 130 -6.07 -10.09 -6.89
CA GLY A 130 -6.10 -10.77 -8.18
C GLY A 130 -5.37 -12.11 -8.21
N VAL A 131 -4.54 -12.41 -7.20
CA VAL A 131 -3.72 -13.63 -7.11
C VAL A 131 -4.38 -14.70 -6.24
N CYS A 132 -4.83 -14.35 -5.04
CA CYS A 132 -5.37 -15.31 -4.06
C CYS A 132 -6.82 -15.03 -3.64
N ASP A 133 -7.50 -14.09 -4.31
CA ASP A 133 -8.91 -13.71 -4.11
C ASP A 133 -9.28 -13.30 -2.67
N THR A 134 -8.28 -12.99 -1.84
CA THR A 134 -8.48 -12.44 -0.50
C THR A 134 -9.09 -11.05 -0.57
N GLU A 135 -10.10 -10.77 0.25
CA GLU A 135 -10.68 -9.44 0.37
C GLU A 135 -9.70 -8.46 1.01
N VAL A 136 -9.42 -7.37 0.29
CA VAL A 136 -8.37 -6.40 0.66
C VAL A 136 -8.95 -5.00 0.88
N GLY A 137 -10.15 -4.72 0.36
CA GLY A 137 -10.72 -3.39 0.45
C GLY A 137 -12.08 -3.23 -0.22
N ALA A 138 -12.47 -1.96 -0.41
CA ALA A 138 -13.66 -1.54 -1.13
C ALA A 138 -13.30 -0.48 -2.19
N TYR A 139 -14.02 -0.47 -3.30
CA TYR A 139 -13.89 0.49 -4.38
C TYR A 139 -15.12 1.42 -4.37
N GLU A 140 -14.88 2.71 -4.16
CA GLU A 140 -15.91 3.74 -4.21
C GLU A 140 -16.16 4.15 -5.66
N VAL A 141 -17.38 3.90 -6.14
CA VAL A 141 -17.71 4.13 -7.55
C VAL A 141 -17.83 5.62 -7.89
N ASP A 142 -18.32 6.44 -6.97
CA ASP A 142 -18.56 7.86 -7.23
C ASP A 142 -17.26 8.68 -7.26
N GLU A 143 -16.29 8.33 -6.40
CA GLU A 143 -14.97 8.98 -6.33
C GLU A 143 -13.87 8.22 -7.09
N GLU A 144 -14.21 7.08 -7.71
CA GLU A 144 -13.30 6.15 -8.39
C GLU A 144 -12.06 5.79 -7.54
N LEU A 145 -12.26 5.61 -6.23
CA LEU A 145 -11.20 5.51 -5.23
C LEU A 145 -11.20 4.15 -4.53
N TYR A 146 -10.01 3.57 -4.32
CA TYR A 146 -9.84 2.34 -3.55
C TYR A 146 -9.59 2.65 -2.09
N HIS A 147 -10.34 1.99 -1.20
CA HIS A 147 -10.19 2.02 0.25
C HIS A 147 -9.71 0.65 0.75
N PHE A 148 -8.48 0.58 1.23
CA PHE A 148 -7.88 -0.64 1.78
C PHE A 148 -7.94 -0.64 3.31
N TYR A 149 -8.31 -1.78 3.90
CA TYR A 149 -8.41 -1.95 5.37
C TYR A 149 -7.94 -3.33 5.87
N HIS A 150 -7.64 -4.27 4.95
CA HIS A 150 -7.09 -5.60 5.24
C HIS A 150 -5.81 -5.84 4.43
N VAL A 151 -4.80 -5.01 4.65
CA VAL A 151 -3.53 -5.05 3.92
C VAL A 151 -2.34 -4.90 4.87
N PHE A 152 -1.18 -5.38 4.45
CA PHE A 152 0.09 -5.14 5.14
C PHE A 152 0.78 -3.90 4.56
N PRO A 153 0.84 -2.78 5.32
CA PRO A 153 1.62 -1.62 4.92
C PRO A 153 3.10 -1.85 5.22
N SER A 154 3.95 -1.47 4.26
CA SER A 154 5.41 -1.36 4.43
C SER A 154 5.86 0.07 4.18
N ASN A 155 7.04 0.44 4.66
CA ASN A 155 7.62 1.76 4.43
C ASN A 155 7.76 2.04 2.92
N ALA A 156 7.40 3.26 2.53
CA ALA A 156 7.42 3.72 1.14
C ALA A 156 8.80 4.17 0.66
#